data_AF-A0A657AM22-F1
#
_entry.id   AF-A0A657AM22-F1
#
_cell.length_a   1.000
_cell.length_b   1.000
_cell.length_c   1.000
_cell.angle_alpha   90.00
_cell.angle_beta   90.00
_cell.angle_gamma   90.00
#
_symmetry.space_group_name_H-M   'P 1'
#
loop_
_entity.id
_entity.type
_entity.pdbx_description
1 polymer ?
#
loop_
_entity_poly.entity_id
_entity_poly.type
_entity_poly.pdbx_seq_one_letter_code
_entity_poly.pdbx_strand_id
1 'polypeptide(L)'
;MHLAGFEDQGTHLLDTHGARVHGPVWQLYQTALERFGPIPTLIEWDTDIPDFSVLQEEQSNAARMMAQCSKYSSLASAEQVSR
;
A
#
# COMPACT_ATOMS: atom_id res chain seq x y z
N MET A 1 -2.54 -5.91 -3.60
CA MET A 1 -3.30 -5.41 -2.42
C MET A 1 -3.87 -4.06 -2.78
N HIS A 2 -4.98 -3.67 -2.18
CA HIS A 2 -5.55 -2.34 -2.36
C HIS A 2 -5.61 -1.66 -0.99
N LEU A 3 -5.38 -0.35 -0.96
CA LEU A 3 -5.48 0.50 0.23
C LEU A 3 -6.37 1.68 -0.13
N ALA A 4 -7.28 2.01 0.78
CA ALA A 4 -8.14 3.17 0.69
C ALA A 4 -8.25 3.85 2.05
N GLY A 5 -8.82 5.06 2.05
CA GLY A 5 -9.36 5.66 3.25
C GLY A 5 -10.60 4.94 3.76
N PHE A 6 -11.13 5.41 4.88
CA PHE A 6 -12.44 5.02 5.39
C PHE A 6 -13.09 6.22 6.07
N GLU A 7 -14.39 6.15 6.28
CA GLU A 7 -15.13 7.08 7.13
C GLU A 7 -15.46 6.46 8.48
N ASP A 8 -15.27 7.21 9.56
CA ASP A 8 -15.68 6.80 10.89
C ASP A 8 -17.13 7.24 11.17
N GLN A 9 -18.03 6.27 11.30
CA GLN A 9 -19.45 6.49 11.60
C GLN A 9 -19.74 6.39 13.11
N GLY A 10 -18.70 6.39 13.96
CA GLY A 10 -18.75 6.28 15.43
C GLY A 10 -19.04 4.88 15.96
N THR A 11 -19.77 4.06 15.21
CA THR A 11 -20.09 2.66 15.57
C THR A 11 -19.37 1.62 14.73
N HIS A 12 -18.91 2.02 13.54
CA HIS A 12 -18.26 1.18 12.56
C HIS A 12 -17.45 2.08 11.61
N LEU A 13 -16.54 1.47 10.87
CA LEU A 13 -15.79 2.11 9.80
C LEU A 13 -16.43 1.72 8.47
N LEU A 14 -16.73 2.73 7.65
CA LEU A 14 -17.26 2.55 6.31
C LEU A 14 -16.10 2.68 5.32
N ASP A 15 -15.89 1.66 4.49
CA ASP A 15 -14.85 1.65 3.46
C ASP A 15 -15.25 2.59 2.31
N THR A 16 -14.98 3.89 2.48
CA THR A 16 -15.19 4.92 1.46
C THR A 16 -13.85 5.31 0.85
N HIS A 17 -13.76 5.32 -0.48
CA HIS A 17 -12.51 5.63 -1.20
C HIS A 17 -12.44 7.10 -1.60
N GLY A 18 -13.02 7.97 -0.75
CA GLY A 18 -13.06 9.43 -0.91
C GLY A 18 -12.11 10.18 0.02
N ALA A 19 -11.25 9.46 0.75
CA ALA A 19 -10.33 10.05 1.71
C ALA A 19 -8.94 9.42 1.61
N ARG A 20 -7.94 10.15 2.11
CA ARG A 20 -6.56 9.65 2.24
C ARG A 20 -6.55 8.33 3.02
N VAL A 21 -5.62 7.46 2.66
CA VAL A 21 -5.37 6.22 3.39
C VAL A 21 -4.99 6.56 4.82
N HIS A 22 -5.79 6.06 5.76
CA HIS A 22 -5.65 6.40 7.16
C HIS A 22 -4.46 5.66 7.80
N GLY A 23 -3.89 6.25 8.85
CA GLY A 23 -2.76 5.68 9.60
C GLY A 23 -2.91 4.19 9.99
N PRO A 24 -4.06 3.77 10.54
CA PRO A 24 -4.31 2.36 10.85
C PRO A 24 -4.24 1.43 9.63
N VAL A 25 -4.67 1.88 8.44
CA VAL A 25 -4.59 1.10 7.20
C VAL A 25 -3.13 0.94 6.77
N TRP A 26 -2.30 1.97 6.91
CA TRP A 26 -0.85 1.86 6.67
C TRP A 26 -0.17 0.86 7.62
N GLN A 27 -0.57 0.81 8.88
CA GLN A 27 -0.05 -0.18 9.85
C GLN A 27 -0.46 -1.61 9.47
N LEU A 28 -1.70 -1.81 9.04
CA LEU A 28 -2.16 -3.09 8.51
C LEU A 28 -1.39 -3.48 7.24
N TYR A 29 -1.12 -2.51 6.36
CA TYR A 29 -0.32 -2.72 5.17
C TYR A 29 1.12 -3.15 5.48
N GLN A 30 1.77 -2.52 6.47
CA GLN A 30 3.08 -2.97 6.95
C GLN A 30 3.03 -4.43 7.42
N THR A 31 2.04 -4.77 8.26
CA THR A 31 1.84 -6.15 8.75
C THR A 31 1.61 -7.13 7.59
N ALA A 32 0.88 -6.70 6.56
CA ALA A 32 0.62 -7.49 5.37
C ALA A 32 1.90 -7.72 4.54
N LEU A 33 2.73 -6.69 4.34
CA LEU A 33 4.04 -6.83 3.70
C LEU A 33 4.96 -7.76 4.51
N GLU A 34 4.97 -7.64 5.84
CA GLU A 34 5.70 -8.54 6.71
C GLU A 34 5.20 -9.98 6.64
N ARG A 35 3.93 -10.22 6.31
CA ARG A 35 3.38 -11.58 6.18
C ARG A 35 3.58 -12.16 4.78
N PHE A 36 3.22 -11.42 3.75
CA PHE A 36 3.10 -11.88 2.37
C PHE A 36 4.29 -11.47 1.48
N GLY A 37 5.14 -10.56 1.95
CA GLY A 37 6.24 -9.95 1.21
C GLY A 37 5.78 -8.78 0.31
N PRO A 38 6.70 -8.20 -0.50
CA PRO A 38 6.37 -7.13 -1.43
C PRO A 38 5.39 -7.62 -2.52
N ILE A 39 4.15 -7.16 -2.45
CA ILE A 39 3.09 -7.46 -3.41
C ILE A 39 2.64 -6.18 -4.11
N PRO A 40 2.32 -6.22 -5.42
CA PRO A 40 1.79 -5.05 -6.14
C PRO A 40 0.60 -4.45 -5.39
N THR A 41 0.65 -3.14 -5.21
CA THR A 41 -0.27 -2.41 -4.34
C THR A 41 -0.85 -1.19 -5.05
N LEU A 42 -2.18 -1.07 -4.97
CA LEU A 42 -2.97 0.03 -5.53
C LEU A 42 -3.46 0.92 -4.40
N ILE A 43 -3.33 2.24 -4.57
CA ILE A 43 -4.07 3.22 -3.76
C ILE A 43 -5.37 3.51 -4.49
N GLU A 44 -6.49 3.23 -3.86
CA GLU A 44 -7.81 3.29 -4.45
C GLU A 44 -8.52 4.59 -4.07
N TRP A 45 -9.07 5.26 -5.08
CA TRP A 45 -9.86 6.48 -4.98
C TRP A 45 -11.01 6.39 -5.99
N ASP A 46 -12.25 6.59 -5.55
CA ASP A 46 -13.44 6.50 -6.41
C ASP A 46 -14.35 7.74 -6.34
N THR A 47 -14.19 8.55 -5.30
CA THR A 47 -14.98 9.73 -4.96
C THR A 47 -14.06 10.83 -4.41
N ASP A 48 -14.53 12.08 -4.37
CA ASP A 48 -13.79 13.24 -3.80
C ASP A 48 -12.30 13.33 -4.18
N ILE A 49 -12.01 13.03 -5.45
CA ILE A 49 -10.65 12.83 -5.95
C ILE A 49 -9.79 14.07 -5.71
N PRO A 50 -8.67 13.96 -4.96
CA PRO A 50 -7.82 15.08 -4.63
C PRO A 50 -6.91 15.48 -5.80
N ASP A 51 -6.12 16.53 -5.60
CA ASP A 51 -5.06 16.88 -6.54
C ASP A 51 -4.09 15.71 -6.79
N PHE A 52 -3.57 15.63 -8.01
CA PHE A 52 -2.65 14.57 -8.41
C PHE A 52 -1.42 14.42 -7.49
N SER A 53 -0.95 15.52 -6.90
CA SER A 53 0.16 15.50 -5.94
C SER A 53 -0.14 14.64 -4.71
N VAL A 54 -1.39 14.61 -4.24
CA VAL A 54 -1.83 13.76 -3.12
C VAL A 54 -1.81 12.30 -3.54
N LEU A 55 -2.36 11.98 -4.71
CA LEU A 55 -2.36 10.62 -5.25
C LEU A 55 -0.92 10.09 -5.40
N GLN A 56 -0.02 10.94 -5.91
CA GLN A 56 1.39 10.60 -6.08
C GLN A 56 2.11 10.41 -4.74
N GLU A 57 1.79 11.21 -3.73
CA GLU A 57 2.35 11.10 -2.37
C GLU A 57 2.01 9.72 -1.75
N GLU A 58 0.74 9.31 -1.79
CA GLU A 58 0.30 8.03 -1.23
C GLU A 58 0.87 6.84 -2.00
N GLN A 59 0.88 6.92 -3.34
CA GLN A 59 1.51 5.90 -4.18
C GLN A 59 3.01 5.77 -3.85
N SER A 60 3.71 6.90 -3.70
CA SER A 60 5.13 6.92 -3.34
C SER A 60 5.38 6.33 -1.96
N ASN A 61 4.48 6.59 -1.00
CA ASN A 61 4.54 6.00 0.33
C ASN A 61 4.42 4.47 0.30
N ALA A 62 3.43 3.93 -0.42
CA ALA A 62 3.27 2.50 -0.59
C ALA A 62 4.48 1.85 -1.27
N ALA A 63 5.00 2.48 -2.33
CA ALA A 63 6.19 2.01 -3.05
C ALA A 63 7.42 1.97 -2.13
N ARG A 64 7.62 2.98 -1.29
CA ARG A 64 8.71 3.02 -0.30
C ARG A 64 8.59 1.88 0.71
N MET A 65 7.40 1.62 1.25
CA MET A 65 7.18 0.52 2.19
C MET A 65 7.43 -0.85 1.54
N MET A 66 7.02 -1.04 0.28
CA MET A 66 7.32 -2.27 -0.48
C MET A 66 8.82 -2.46 -0.68
N ALA A 67 9.53 -1.42 -1.10
CA ALA A 67 10.98 -1.47 -1.35
C ALA A 67 11.77 -1.79 -0.07
N GLN A 68 11.24 -1.40 1.10
CA GLN A 68 11.83 -1.71 2.41
C GLN A 68 11.53 -3.14 2.87
N CYS A 69 10.59 -3.86 2.24
CA CYS A 69 10.23 -5.22 2.62
C CYS A 69 11.25 -6.24 2.06
N SER A 70 12.09 -6.79 2.93
CA SER A 70 13.19 -7.70 2.52
C SER A 70 12.79 -9.16 2.30
N LYS A 71 11.49 -9.51 2.36
CA LYS A 71 11.02 -10.91 2.42
C LYS A 71 11.37 -11.77 1.19
N TYR A 72 11.71 -11.18 0.05
CA TYR A 72 12.12 -11.91 -1.16
C TYR A 72 13.45 -11.45 -1.77
N SER A 73 14.33 -10.78 -1.01
CA SER A 73 15.63 -10.30 -1.51
C SER A 73 16.58 -11.42 -1.99
N SER A 74 16.27 -12.70 -1.76
CA SER A 74 17.11 -13.84 -2.11
C SER A 74 16.74 -14.57 -3.41
N LEU A 75 15.70 -14.15 -4.14
CA LEU A 75 15.31 -14.83 -5.38
C LEU A 75 15.91 -14.19 -6.65
N ALA A 76 16.47 -12.98 -6.56
CA ALA A 76 17.08 -12.29 -7.70
C ALA A 76 18.51 -12.76 -8.02
N SER A 77 19.12 -13.63 -7.21
CA SER A 77 20.50 -14.12 -7.43
C SER A 77 20.59 -15.43 -8.24
N ALA A 78 19.45 -16.07 -8.55
CA ALA A 78 19.44 -17.40 -9.18
C ALA A 78 19.53 -17.39 -10.72
N GLU A 79 19.47 -16.23 -11.38
CA GLU A 79 19.51 -16.13 -12.86
C GLU A 79 20.89 -15.77 -13.45
N GLN A 80 21.94 -15.62 -12.65
CA GLN A 80 23.29 -15.28 -13.15
C GLN A 80 24.33 -16.41 -13.07
N VAL A 81 23.90 -17.67 -13.12
CA VAL A 81 24.81 -18.80 -13.42
C VAL A 81 24.35 -19.46 -14.71
N SER A 82 25.01 -19.07 -15.80
CA SER A 82 25.17 -19.79 -17.09
C SER A 82 24.92 -18.87 -18.29
N ARG A 83 25.87 -17.97 -18.57
CA ARG A 83 26.26 -17.61 -19.93
C ARG A 83 27.78 -17.52 -19.99
#